data_AF-A0A0R3WB84-F1
#
_entry.id   AF-A0A0R3WB84-F1
#
_cell.length_a   1.000
_cell.length_b   1.000
_cell.length_c   1.000
_cell.angle_alpha   90.00
_cell.angle_beta   90.00
_cell.angle_gamma   90.00
#
_symmetry.space_group_name_H-M   'P 1'
#
loop_
_entity.id
_entity.type
_entity.pdbx_description
1 polymer ?
#
loop_
_entity_poly.entity_id
_entity_poly.type
_entity_poly.pdbx_seq_one_letter_code
_entity_poly.pdbx_strand_id
1 'polypeptide(L)'
;MEPQLEFFHHAPASGSLIDQSEAAAAVVEENLLLRQENQQLLEQFCQQIHDIQREKETVRLRLIAVESDYDAQMKELQAEIMNLREEVQQQKRRSVQRTREHEATVQSLCEHNAALQKKLDEANQSATEASVQMKEMQQHLHTARAAIQSHVQQIESLRAEINHLKEDKATLEQKLQAIIDERDYLLTTLSDAQQANALLQQESANQQLVITCQDNELAQLQEAAALLKDQLQTLNSVASPSRKATVSTGAEKVSGQTSTPHQSLMGELSAANANNAEDDWWYKHVQLDPSMMEFYEDDGIEIDDASLLAAMTSNGTVLPNSEESGAAKMVTSSDLKCDDPSAGGSTEEEFLGDFRAEVAEIYQQLRQMCVDVSAQSSTNASSTTDHRPGDWTPDQLARIEWDCRLTSLRNVLTDLRGLLQDLVAIPTKVSPSPSPSPPPPPQIRVFISSFQTK
;
A
#
# COMPACT_ATOMS: atom_id res chain seq x y z
N MET A 1 -96.80 86.33 -66.96
CA MET A 1 -96.95 87.72 -66.51
C MET A 1 -96.57 88.61 -67.67
N GLU A 2 -97.57 89.15 -68.37
CA GLU A 2 -97.39 90.41 -69.09
C GLU A 2 -97.01 91.51 -68.10
N PRO A 3 -96.24 92.49 -68.57
CA PRO A 3 -96.77 93.86 -68.62
C PRO A 3 -96.53 94.43 -70.04
N GLN A 4 -97.56 94.86 -70.78
CA GLN A 4 -98.18 96.20 -70.74
C GLN A 4 -97.17 97.35 -70.58
N LEU A 5 -96.97 98.11 -71.66
CA LEU A 5 -96.66 99.55 -71.69
C LEU A 5 -96.68 100.01 -73.16
N GLU A 6 -97.84 100.46 -73.63
CA GLU A 6 -98.14 101.89 -73.86
C GLU A 6 -97.37 102.50 -75.04
N PHE A 7 -98.00 102.39 -76.21
CA PHE A 7 -97.69 103.18 -77.40
C PHE A 7 -98.25 104.60 -77.21
N PHE A 8 -97.44 105.51 -76.68
CA PHE A 8 -97.72 106.95 -76.77
C PHE A 8 -97.13 107.50 -78.08
N HIS A 9 -98.01 107.77 -79.05
CA HIS A 9 -97.72 108.70 -80.13
C HIS A 9 -98.07 110.13 -79.67
N HIS A 10 -97.05 110.89 -79.25
CA HIS A 10 -97.09 112.35 -79.28
C HIS A 10 -96.42 112.85 -80.57
N ALA A 11 -97.13 113.75 -81.25
CA ALA A 11 -96.73 114.46 -82.46
C ALA A 11 -95.69 115.59 -82.15
N PRO A 12 -95.11 116.24 -83.17
CA PRO A 12 -93.71 116.68 -83.18
C PRO A 12 -93.44 117.94 -82.38
N ALA A 13 -92.23 118.01 -81.80
CA ALA A 13 -91.53 119.26 -81.51
C ALA A 13 -90.04 119.08 -81.85
N SER A 14 -89.57 119.95 -82.73
CA SER A 14 -88.30 119.93 -83.44
C SER A 14 -87.08 120.31 -82.57
N GLY A 15 -86.99 119.75 -81.36
CA GLY A 15 -85.76 119.59 -80.56
C GLY A 15 -85.24 118.15 -80.55
N SER A 16 -86.03 117.21 -81.08
CA SER A 16 -85.87 115.76 -80.98
C SER A 16 -84.64 115.15 -81.66
N LEU A 17 -83.96 115.84 -82.58
CA LEU A 17 -82.90 115.22 -83.41
C LEU A 17 -81.51 115.33 -82.77
N ILE A 18 -81.26 116.40 -82.01
CA ILE A 18 -80.01 116.59 -81.25
C ILE A 18 -80.03 115.69 -80.00
N ASP A 19 -81.16 115.66 -79.28
CA ASP A 19 -81.34 114.77 -78.12
C ASP A 19 -81.28 113.28 -78.52
N GLN A 20 -81.78 112.92 -79.70
CA GLN A 20 -81.64 111.56 -80.25
C GLN A 20 -80.21 111.23 -80.66
N SER A 21 -79.46 112.20 -81.20
CA SER A 21 -78.04 112.01 -81.52
C SER A 21 -77.18 111.87 -80.27
N GLU A 22 -77.48 112.62 -79.22
CA GLU A 22 -76.78 112.56 -77.93
C GLU A 22 -77.09 111.25 -77.19
N ALA A 23 -78.37 110.80 -77.20
CA ALA A 23 -78.75 109.48 -76.69
C ALA A 23 -78.11 108.34 -77.48
N ALA A 24 -78.03 108.45 -78.82
CA ALA A 24 -77.35 107.46 -79.65
C ALA A 24 -75.83 107.42 -79.38
N ALA A 25 -75.19 108.58 -79.14
CA ALA A 25 -73.79 108.65 -78.76
C ALA A 25 -73.52 108.03 -77.39
N ALA A 26 -74.36 108.31 -76.38
CA ALA A 26 -74.28 107.70 -75.06
C ALA A 26 -74.45 106.17 -75.12
N VAL A 27 -75.39 105.67 -75.93
CA VAL A 27 -75.55 104.22 -76.16
C VAL A 27 -74.33 103.62 -76.85
N VAL A 28 -73.70 104.33 -77.80
CA VAL A 28 -72.47 103.87 -78.45
C VAL A 28 -71.29 103.83 -77.47
N GLU A 29 -71.17 104.83 -76.59
CA GLU A 29 -70.14 104.89 -75.55
C GLU A 29 -70.32 103.76 -74.51
N GLU A 30 -71.55 103.54 -74.03
CA GLU A 30 -71.86 102.42 -73.13
C GLU A 30 -71.59 101.07 -73.82
N ASN A 31 -71.95 100.91 -75.09
CA ASN A 31 -71.60 99.71 -75.85
C ASN A 31 -70.08 99.54 -76.01
N LEU A 32 -69.32 100.62 -76.14
CA LEU A 32 -67.87 100.58 -76.20
C LEU A 32 -67.27 100.16 -74.85
N LEU A 33 -67.77 100.71 -73.74
CA LEU A 33 -67.39 100.31 -72.39
C LEU A 33 -67.73 98.86 -72.11
N LEU A 34 -68.96 98.42 -72.42
CA LEU A 34 -69.37 97.02 -72.30
C LEU A 34 -68.47 96.10 -73.14
N ARG A 35 -68.02 96.53 -74.32
CA ARG A 35 -67.05 95.76 -75.12
C ARG A 35 -65.69 95.69 -74.44
N GLN A 36 -65.20 96.78 -73.84
CA GLN A 36 -63.95 96.79 -73.10
C GLN A 36 -64.02 95.91 -71.84
N GLU A 37 -65.11 95.97 -71.08
CA GLU A 37 -65.35 95.13 -69.92
C GLU A 37 -65.45 93.65 -70.30
N ASN A 38 -66.20 93.32 -71.37
CA ASN A 38 -66.27 91.95 -71.88
C ASN A 38 -64.90 91.44 -72.35
N GLN A 39 -64.09 92.29 -72.96
CA GLN A 39 -62.73 91.93 -73.38
C GLN A 39 -61.83 91.66 -72.16
N GLN A 40 -61.86 92.52 -71.15
CA GLN A 40 -61.13 92.32 -69.89
C GLN A 40 -61.59 91.04 -69.17
N LEU A 41 -62.90 90.79 -69.14
CA LEU A 41 -63.45 89.58 -68.54
C LEU A 41 -63.02 88.32 -69.31
N LEU A 42 -62.99 88.37 -70.63
CA LEU A 42 -62.49 87.29 -71.48
C LEU A 42 -61.00 87.02 -71.21
N GLU A 43 -60.18 88.07 -71.09
CA GLU A 43 -58.76 87.96 -70.76
C GLU A 43 -58.56 87.33 -69.37
N GLN A 44 -59.35 87.72 -68.38
CA GLN A 44 -59.34 87.12 -67.03
C GLN A 44 -59.72 85.63 -67.07
N PHE A 45 -60.77 85.26 -67.81
CA PHE A 45 -61.16 83.87 -67.97
C PHE A 45 -60.08 83.05 -68.71
N CYS A 46 -59.45 83.61 -69.74
CA CYS A 46 -58.33 82.97 -70.43
C CYS A 46 -57.15 82.73 -69.47
N GLN A 47 -56.79 83.72 -68.65
CA GLN A 47 -55.72 83.58 -67.66
C GLN A 47 -56.06 82.51 -66.62
N GLN A 48 -57.28 82.51 -66.08
CA GLN A 48 -57.73 81.51 -65.13
C GLN A 48 -57.70 80.09 -65.72
N ILE A 49 -58.11 79.92 -66.98
CA ILE A 49 -58.02 78.63 -67.69
C ILE A 49 -56.56 78.19 -67.79
N HIS A 50 -55.64 79.07 -68.17
CA HIS A 50 -54.21 78.74 -68.25
C HIS A 50 -53.63 78.34 -66.89
N ASP A 51 -54.00 79.04 -65.82
CA ASP A 51 -53.52 78.73 -64.47
C ASP A 51 -54.06 77.38 -63.97
N ILE A 52 -55.36 77.10 -64.17
CA ILE A 52 -55.96 75.79 -63.87
C ILE A 52 -55.28 74.67 -64.67
N GLN A 53 -55.00 74.89 -65.96
CA GLN A 53 -54.32 73.89 -66.79
C GLN A 53 -52.89 73.62 -66.30
N ARG A 54 -52.17 74.67 -65.88
CA ARG A 54 -50.83 74.55 -65.30
C ARG A 54 -50.84 73.80 -63.97
N GLU A 55 -51.77 74.13 -63.08
CA GLU A 55 -51.95 73.44 -61.80
C GLU A 55 -52.32 71.98 -62.00
N LYS A 56 -53.25 71.68 -62.90
CA LYS A 56 -53.63 70.31 -63.26
C LYS A 56 -52.42 69.49 -63.70
N GLU A 57 -51.61 70.00 -64.62
CA GLU A 57 -50.41 69.27 -65.06
C GLU A 57 -49.37 69.13 -63.95
N THR A 58 -49.20 70.16 -63.11
CA THR A 58 -48.30 70.11 -61.96
C THR A 58 -48.73 69.02 -60.97
N VAL A 59 -50.02 68.93 -60.65
CA VAL A 59 -50.57 67.89 -59.77
C VAL A 59 -50.42 66.51 -60.42
N ARG A 60 -50.68 66.38 -61.72
CA ARG A 60 -50.51 65.11 -62.46
C ARG A 60 -49.07 64.61 -62.39
N LEU A 61 -48.10 65.48 -62.62
CA LEU A 61 -46.68 65.12 -62.55
C LEU A 61 -46.24 64.77 -61.12
N ARG A 62 -46.74 65.50 -60.11
CA ARG A 62 -46.50 65.15 -58.70
C ARG A 62 -47.09 63.80 -58.33
N LEU A 63 -48.29 63.48 -58.80
CA LEU A 63 -48.91 62.18 -58.59
C LEU A 63 -48.05 61.06 -59.18
N ILE A 64 -47.60 61.20 -60.44
CA ILE A 64 -46.72 60.23 -61.09
C ILE A 64 -45.41 60.05 -60.33
N ALA A 65 -44.81 61.15 -59.85
CA ALA A 65 -43.57 61.08 -59.07
C ALA A 65 -43.78 60.29 -57.76
N VAL A 66 -44.85 60.61 -57.02
CA VAL A 66 -45.19 59.92 -55.77
C VAL A 66 -45.53 58.45 -56.01
N GLU A 67 -46.29 58.13 -57.06
CA GLU A 67 -46.58 56.74 -57.46
C GLU A 67 -45.29 55.97 -57.78
N SER A 68 -44.36 56.59 -58.52
CA SER A 68 -43.05 56.01 -58.82
C SER A 68 -42.20 55.77 -57.57
N ASP A 69 -42.22 56.69 -56.60
CA ASP A 69 -41.50 56.54 -55.33
C ASP A 69 -42.08 55.39 -54.49
N TYR A 70 -43.42 55.26 -54.44
CA TYR A 70 -44.07 54.13 -53.77
C TYR A 70 -43.77 52.79 -54.46
N ASP A 71 -43.73 52.75 -55.79
CA ASP A 71 -43.32 51.55 -56.54
C ASP A 71 -41.87 51.16 -56.26
N ALA A 72 -40.97 52.15 -56.11
CA ALA A 72 -39.58 51.91 -55.75
C ALA A 72 -39.45 51.33 -54.33
N GLN A 73 -40.13 51.94 -53.35
CA GLN A 73 -40.16 51.45 -51.96
C GLN A 73 -40.76 50.04 -51.88
N MET A 74 -41.82 49.76 -52.65
CA MET A 74 -42.43 48.42 -52.69
C MET A 74 -41.44 47.37 -53.20
N LYS A 75 -40.66 47.69 -54.24
CA LYS A 75 -39.64 46.77 -54.78
C LYS A 75 -38.49 46.54 -53.80
N GLU A 76 -38.07 47.59 -53.09
CA GLU A 76 -37.03 47.49 -52.05
C GLU A 76 -37.49 46.57 -50.91
N LEU A 77 -38.69 46.81 -50.35
CA LEU A 77 -39.26 45.96 -49.31
C LEU A 77 -39.46 44.51 -49.78
N GLN A 78 -39.88 44.30 -51.03
CA GLN A 78 -39.98 42.96 -51.61
C GLN A 78 -38.60 42.26 -51.67
N ALA A 79 -37.55 42.98 -52.08
CA ALA A 79 -36.19 42.47 -52.11
C ALA A 79 -35.67 42.15 -50.68
N GLU A 80 -35.92 43.03 -49.71
CA GLU A 80 -35.58 42.78 -48.30
C GLU A 80 -36.28 41.54 -47.74
N ILE A 81 -37.58 41.37 -48.01
CA ILE A 81 -38.32 40.16 -47.61
C ILE A 81 -37.73 38.90 -48.24
N MET A 82 -37.31 38.97 -49.50
CA MET A 82 -36.64 37.84 -50.17
C MET A 82 -35.28 37.52 -49.52
N ASN A 83 -34.46 38.54 -49.27
CA ASN A 83 -33.15 38.39 -48.63
C ASN A 83 -33.29 37.82 -47.21
N LEU A 84 -34.19 38.36 -46.39
CA LEU A 84 -34.45 37.86 -45.03
C LEU A 84 -34.91 36.39 -45.04
N ARG A 85 -35.74 36.00 -46.01
CA ARG A 85 -36.15 34.59 -46.17
C ARG A 85 -34.97 33.70 -46.52
N GLU A 86 -34.08 34.15 -47.40
CA GLU A 86 -32.87 33.40 -47.76
C GLU A 86 -31.91 33.27 -46.57
N GLU A 87 -31.67 34.36 -45.83
CA GLU A 87 -30.84 34.36 -44.63
C GLU A 87 -31.37 33.40 -43.56
N VAL A 88 -32.69 33.42 -43.30
CA VAL A 88 -33.33 32.48 -42.36
C VAL A 88 -33.14 31.03 -42.82
N GLN A 89 -33.31 30.74 -44.11
CA GLN A 89 -33.06 29.40 -44.66
C GLN A 89 -31.59 28.99 -44.57
N GLN A 90 -30.66 29.92 -44.83
CA GLN A 90 -29.23 29.69 -44.70
C GLN A 90 -28.84 29.41 -43.24
N GLN A 91 -29.36 30.20 -42.31
CA GLN A 91 -29.15 30.02 -40.87
C GLN A 91 -29.70 28.68 -40.39
N LYS A 92 -30.89 28.27 -40.86
CA LYS A 92 -31.46 26.95 -40.57
C LYS A 92 -30.55 25.82 -41.07
N ARG A 93 -30.02 25.94 -42.30
CA ARG A 93 -29.07 24.96 -42.86
C ARG A 93 -27.78 24.89 -42.05
N ARG A 94 -27.20 26.04 -41.70
CA ARG A 94 -25.99 26.13 -40.86
C ARG A 94 -26.21 25.53 -39.48
N SER A 95 -27.36 25.78 -38.86
CA SER A 95 -27.70 25.21 -37.55
C SER A 95 -27.76 23.68 -37.61
N VAL A 96 -28.46 23.12 -38.60
CA VAL A 96 -28.56 21.66 -38.78
C VAL A 96 -27.18 21.05 -39.04
N GLN A 97 -26.36 21.70 -39.85
CA GLN A 97 -25.00 21.23 -40.13
C GLN A 97 -24.14 21.23 -38.86
N ARG A 98 -24.17 22.30 -38.07
CA ARG A 98 -23.44 22.39 -36.80
C ARG A 98 -23.90 21.32 -35.81
N THR A 99 -25.20 21.05 -35.73
CA THR A 99 -25.75 19.98 -34.88
C THR A 99 -25.21 18.61 -35.31
N ARG A 100 -25.17 18.31 -36.62
CA ARG A 100 -24.62 17.05 -37.13
C ARG A 100 -23.12 16.90 -36.84
N GLU A 101 -22.35 17.97 -37.02
CA GLU A 101 -20.92 17.98 -36.70
C GLU A 101 -20.70 17.77 -35.20
N HIS A 102 -21.49 18.43 -34.36
CA HIS A 102 -21.45 18.22 -32.91
C HIS A 102 -21.79 16.78 -32.54
N GLU A 103 -22.87 16.22 -33.07
CA GLU A 103 -23.26 14.81 -32.87
C GLU A 103 -22.14 13.85 -33.30
N ALA A 104 -21.50 14.09 -34.45
CA ALA A 104 -20.37 13.29 -34.93
C ALA A 104 -19.16 13.37 -33.98
N THR A 105 -18.82 14.56 -33.46
CA THR A 105 -17.75 14.71 -32.48
C THR A 105 -18.06 13.99 -31.17
N VAL A 106 -19.30 14.10 -30.67
CA VAL A 106 -19.74 13.40 -29.46
C VAL A 106 -19.68 11.89 -29.65
N GLN A 107 -20.13 11.37 -30.80
CA GLN A 107 -20.04 9.96 -31.11
C GLN A 107 -18.59 9.45 -31.12
N SER A 108 -17.67 10.18 -31.77
CA SER A 108 -16.26 9.82 -31.80
C SER A 108 -15.62 9.82 -30.40
N LEU A 109 -15.97 10.79 -29.55
CA LEU A 109 -15.52 10.83 -28.15
C LEU A 109 -16.09 9.67 -27.33
N CYS A 110 -17.36 9.32 -27.52
CA CYS A 110 -17.99 8.16 -26.87
C CYS A 110 -17.31 6.84 -27.27
N GLU A 111 -17.02 6.65 -28.57
CA GLU A 111 -16.31 5.48 -29.08
C GLU A 111 -14.88 5.40 -28.52
N HIS A 112 -14.17 6.53 -28.44
CA HIS A 112 -12.84 6.59 -27.86
C HIS A 112 -12.85 6.27 -26.36
N ASN A 113 -13.77 6.85 -25.60
CA ASN A 113 -13.94 6.55 -24.18
C ASN A 113 -14.30 5.09 -23.93
N ALA A 114 -15.18 4.50 -24.74
CA ALA A 114 -15.50 3.07 -24.65
C ALA A 114 -14.28 2.18 -24.92
N ALA A 115 -13.45 2.54 -25.91
CA ALA A 115 -12.22 1.82 -26.21
C ALA A 115 -11.17 1.96 -25.10
N LEU A 116 -11.04 3.14 -24.49
CA LEU A 116 -10.15 3.35 -23.34
C LEU A 116 -10.62 2.57 -22.12
N GLN A 117 -11.93 2.57 -21.82
CA GLN A 117 -12.50 1.78 -20.73
C GLN A 117 -12.19 0.30 -20.93
N LYS A 118 -12.34 -0.22 -22.15
CA LYS A 118 -12.00 -1.62 -22.45
C LYS A 118 -10.52 -1.93 -22.18
N LYS A 119 -9.60 -1.03 -22.58
CA LYS A 119 -8.16 -1.19 -22.29
C LYS A 119 -7.86 -1.15 -20.80
N LEU A 120 -8.56 -0.31 -20.05
CA LEU A 120 -8.45 -0.24 -18.59
C LEU A 120 -8.93 -1.54 -17.94
N ASP A 121 -10.05 -2.10 -18.40
CA ASP A 121 -10.57 -3.37 -17.91
C ASP A 121 -9.62 -4.54 -18.22
N GLU A 122 -9.07 -4.59 -19.45
CA GLU A 122 -8.06 -5.59 -19.86
C GLU A 122 -6.78 -5.48 -19.01
N ALA A 123 -6.31 -4.25 -18.73
CA ALA A 123 -5.15 -4.01 -17.87
C ALA A 123 -5.41 -4.41 -16.40
N ASN A 124 -6.59 -4.08 -15.87
CA ASN A 124 -7.01 -4.49 -14.53
C ASN A 124 -7.08 -6.01 -14.41
N GLN A 125 -7.65 -6.69 -15.40
CA GLN A 125 -7.68 -8.15 -15.43
C GLN A 125 -6.25 -8.73 -15.39
N SER A 126 -5.36 -8.24 -16.26
CA SER A 126 -3.96 -8.67 -16.26
C SER A 126 -3.25 -8.42 -14.91
N ALA A 127 -3.50 -7.27 -14.27
CA ALA A 127 -2.96 -6.97 -12.96
C ALA A 127 -3.49 -7.92 -11.88
N THR A 128 -4.79 -8.28 -11.92
CA THR A 128 -5.35 -9.28 -11.01
C THR A 128 -4.75 -10.67 -11.23
N GLU A 129 -4.55 -11.09 -12.48
CA GLU A 129 -3.91 -12.37 -12.81
C GLU A 129 -2.46 -12.43 -12.32
N ALA A 130 -1.68 -11.36 -12.53
CA ALA A 130 -0.32 -11.24 -12.02
C ALA A 130 -0.28 -11.25 -10.48
N SER A 131 -1.23 -10.60 -9.81
CA SER A 131 -1.37 -10.61 -8.35
C SER A 131 -1.65 -12.02 -7.81
N VAL A 132 -2.51 -12.77 -8.49
CA VAL A 132 -2.78 -14.18 -8.13
C VAL A 132 -1.53 -15.03 -8.27
N GLN A 133 -0.81 -14.93 -9.40
CA GLN A 133 0.45 -15.67 -9.61
C GLN A 133 1.51 -15.33 -8.56
N MET A 134 1.61 -14.05 -8.17
CA MET A 134 2.52 -13.62 -7.10
C MET A 134 2.16 -14.28 -5.76
N LYS A 135 0.87 -14.32 -5.40
CA LYS A 135 0.40 -14.98 -4.17
C LYS A 135 0.67 -16.48 -4.19
N GLU A 136 0.44 -17.15 -5.32
CA GLU A 136 0.76 -18.57 -5.50
C GLU A 136 2.26 -18.84 -5.31
N MET A 137 3.12 -18.03 -5.93
CA MET A 137 4.57 -18.14 -5.76
C MET A 137 5.01 -17.90 -4.31
N GLN A 138 4.43 -16.89 -3.63
CA GLN A 138 4.66 -16.67 -2.20
C GLN A 138 4.25 -17.87 -1.35
N GLN A 139 3.11 -18.50 -1.65
CA GLN A 139 2.66 -19.70 -0.96
C GLN A 139 3.61 -20.89 -1.21
N HIS A 140 4.11 -21.06 -2.44
CA HIS A 140 5.11 -22.07 -2.76
C HIS A 140 6.42 -21.86 -1.98
N LEU A 141 6.92 -20.63 -1.90
CA LEU A 141 8.10 -20.29 -1.10
C LEU A 141 7.86 -20.53 0.39
N HIS A 142 6.69 -20.19 0.91
CA HIS A 142 6.34 -20.45 2.32
C HIS A 142 6.31 -21.96 2.62
N THR A 143 5.72 -22.75 1.73
CA THR A 143 5.65 -24.21 1.86
C THR A 143 7.05 -24.83 1.79
N ALA A 144 7.89 -24.38 0.84
CA ALA A 144 9.27 -24.83 0.73
C ALA A 144 10.09 -24.48 1.97
N ARG A 145 9.91 -23.26 2.53
CA ARG A 145 10.56 -22.84 3.77
C ARG A 145 10.15 -23.73 4.96
N ALA A 146 8.87 -24.04 5.09
CA ALA A 146 8.37 -24.95 6.14
C ALA A 146 8.96 -26.36 6.00
N ALA A 147 9.05 -26.88 4.77
CA ALA A 147 9.68 -28.19 4.50
C ALA A 147 11.17 -28.19 4.87
N ILE A 148 11.92 -27.15 4.50
CA ILE A 148 13.33 -26.99 4.87
C ILE A 148 13.48 -26.94 6.41
N GLN A 149 12.64 -26.18 7.10
CA GLN A 149 12.69 -26.10 8.56
C GLN A 149 12.44 -27.46 9.22
N SER A 150 11.49 -28.24 8.72
CA SER A 150 11.25 -29.62 9.16
C SER A 150 12.48 -30.52 8.94
N HIS A 151 13.11 -30.44 7.76
CA HIS A 151 14.35 -31.19 7.50
C HIS A 151 15.50 -30.77 8.41
N VAL A 152 15.65 -29.47 8.72
CA VAL A 152 16.66 -28.98 9.67
C VAL A 152 16.42 -29.57 11.06
N GLN A 153 15.18 -29.54 11.56
CA GLN A 153 14.82 -30.16 12.83
C GLN A 153 15.11 -31.67 12.86
N GLN A 154 14.82 -32.38 11.76
CA GLN A 154 15.16 -33.80 11.63
C GLN A 154 16.68 -34.03 11.67
N ILE A 155 17.47 -33.18 11.01
CA ILE A 155 18.94 -33.25 11.05
C ILE A 155 19.46 -32.96 12.47
N GLU A 156 18.90 -32.00 13.18
CA GLU A 156 19.25 -31.69 14.57
C GLU A 156 18.97 -32.87 15.50
N SER A 157 17.81 -33.51 15.35
CA SER A 157 17.45 -34.74 16.08
C SER A 157 18.45 -35.88 15.83
N LEU A 158 18.79 -36.16 14.56
CA LEU A 158 19.77 -37.18 14.21
C LEU A 158 21.18 -36.84 14.74
N ARG A 159 21.57 -35.57 14.74
CA ARG A 159 22.84 -35.13 15.34
C ARG A 159 22.87 -35.39 16.84
N ALA A 160 21.77 -35.12 17.54
CA ALA A 160 21.64 -35.42 18.97
C ALA A 160 21.76 -36.94 19.24
N GLU A 161 21.09 -37.77 18.44
CA GLU A 161 21.17 -39.24 18.53
C GLU A 161 22.60 -39.74 18.28
N ILE A 162 23.29 -39.23 17.26
CA ILE A 162 24.70 -39.57 16.99
C ILE A 162 25.60 -39.20 18.16
N ASN A 163 25.39 -38.05 18.79
CA ASN A 163 26.17 -37.62 19.94
C ASN A 163 25.92 -38.53 21.14
N HIS A 164 24.67 -38.89 21.41
CA HIS A 164 24.32 -39.84 22.47
C HIS A 164 24.99 -41.21 22.24
N LEU A 165 24.93 -41.75 21.02
CA LEU A 165 25.61 -43.00 20.67
C LEU A 165 27.13 -42.91 20.79
N LYS A 166 27.74 -41.75 20.54
CA LYS A 166 29.18 -41.53 20.75
C LYS A 166 29.53 -41.53 22.23
N GLU A 167 28.72 -40.90 23.07
CA GLU A 167 28.88 -40.93 24.53
C GLU A 167 28.76 -42.36 25.05
N ASP A 168 27.72 -43.09 24.66
CA ASP A 168 27.54 -44.50 25.01
C ASP A 168 28.73 -45.35 24.59
N LYS A 169 29.21 -45.16 23.34
CA LYS A 169 30.42 -45.83 22.85
C LYS A 169 31.63 -45.52 23.75
N ALA A 170 31.86 -44.26 24.10
CA ALA A 170 32.97 -43.86 24.95
C ALA A 170 32.87 -44.51 26.36
N THR A 171 31.67 -44.59 26.93
CA THR A 171 31.47 -45.27 28.22
C THR A 171 31.75 -46.78 28.13
N LEU A 172 31.36 -47.43 27.03
CA LEU A 172 31.64 -48.85 26.79
C LEU A 172 33.14 -49.10 26.56
N GLU A 173 33.82 -48.23 25.83
CA GLU A 173 35.28 -48.29 25.65
C GLU A 173 35.99 -48.13 27.00
N GLN A 174 35.54 -47.21 27.86
CA GLN A 174 36.09 -47.05 29.22
C GLN A 174 35.86 -48.30 30.10
N LYS A 175 34.66 -48.89 30.05
CA LYS A 175 34.35 -50.15 30.76
C LYS A 175 35.23 -51.31 30.27
N LEU A 176 35.42 -51.42 28.94
CA LEU A 176 36.27 -52.43 28.35
C LEU A 176 37.73 -52.26 28.81
N GLN A 177 38.24 -51.02 28.83
CA GLN A 177 39.59 -50.74 29.31
C GLN A 177 39.77 -51.13 30.78
N ALA A 178 38.78 -50.83 31.64
CA ALA A 178 38.83 -51.24 33.05
C ALA A 178 38.91 -52.77 33.22
N ILE A 179 38.17 -53.54 32.41
CA ILE A 179 38.24 -55.01 32.40
C ILE A 179 39.61 -55.51 31.90
N ILE A 180 40.18 -54.85 30.89
CA ILE A 180 41.53 -55.17 30.39
C ILE A 180 42.57 -54.95 31.50
N ASP A 181 42.50 -53.81 32.19
CA ASP A 181 43.41 -53.47 33.29
C ASP A 181 43.28 -54.48 34.45
N GLU A 182 42.05 -54.87 34.81
CA GLU A 182 41.79 -55.91 35.82
C GLU A 182 42.35 -57.27 35.39
N ARG A 183 42.14 -57.68 34.13
CA ARG A 183 42.71 -58.91 33.57
C ARG A 183 44.23 -58.91 33.67
N ASP A 184 44.89 -57.81 33.30
CA ASP A 184 46.35 -57.71 33.30
C ASP A 184 46.91 -57.73 34.73
N TYR A 185 46.21 -57.11 35.68
CA TYR A 185 46.50 -57.23 37.11
C TYR A 185 46.36 -58.68 37.61
N LEU A 186 45.28 -59.37 37.25
CA LEU A 186 45.06 -60.78 37.62
C LEU A 186 46.11 -61.71 36.99
N LEU A 187 46.53 -61.47 35.74
CA LEU A 187 47.60 -62.22 35.08
C LEU A 187 48.94 -62.04 35.80
N THR A 188 49.25 -60.82 36.22
CA THR A 188 50.46 -60.53 37.01
C THR A 188 50.43 -61.27 38.34
N THR A 189 49.30 -61.18 39.06
CA THR A 189 49.09 -61.90 40.33
C THR A 189 49.17 -63.42 40.16
N LEU A 190 48.64 -63.96 39.06
CA LEU A 190 48.74 -65.38 38.72
C LEU A 190 50.19 -65.79 38.45
N SER A 191 50.96 -64.98 37.72
CA SER A 191 52.38 -65.21 37.48
C SER A 191 53.17 -65.25 38.79
N ASP A 192 52.93 -64.30 39.69
CA ASP A 192 53.58 -64.26 41.01
C ASP A 192 53.22 -65.49 41.86
N ALA A 193 51.94 -65.89 41.85
CA ALA A 193 51.47 -67.10 42.53
C ALA A 193 52.08 -68.38 41.94
N GLN A 194 52.24 -68.46 40.62
CA GLN A 194 52.91 -69.58 39.94
C GLN A 194 54.40 -69.63 40.31
N GLN A 195 55.09 -68.49 40.37
CA GLN A 195 56.48 -68.41 40.82
C GLN A 195 56.63 -68.87 42.28
N ALA A 196 55.74 -68.42 43.17
CA ALA A 196 55.73 -68.84 44.57
C ALA A 196 55.49 -70.35 44.72
N ASN A 197 54.56 -70.91 43.93
CA ASN A 197 54.28 -72.35 43.90
C ASN A 197 55.50 -73.15 43.40
N ALA A 198 56.19 -72.68 42.35
CA ALA A 198 57.41 -73.32 41.86
C ALA A 198 58.51 -73.37 42.94
N LEU A 199 58.71 -72.29 43.70
CA LEU A 199 59.64 -72.25 44.84
C LEU A 199 59.23 -73.22 45.95
N LEU A 200 57.94 -73.27 46.30
CA LEU A 200 57.42 -74.22 47.30
C LEU A 200 57.58 -75.68 46.86
N GLN A 201 57.36 -76.00 45.58
CA GLN A 201 57.59 -77.34 45.03
C GLN A 201 59.08 -77.73 45.09
N GLN A 202 59.98 -76.80 44.77
CA GLN A 202 61.42 -77.00 44.89
C GLN A 202 61.82 -77.29 46.34
N GLU A 203 61.31 -76.51 47.29
CA GLU A 203 61.57 -76.71 48.71
C GLU A 203 60.99 -78.04 49.22
N SER A 204 59.79 -78.42 48.81
CA SER A 204 59.20 -79.73 49.12
C SER A 204 60.04 -80.88 48.56
N ALA A 205 60.56 -80.75 47.33
CA ALA A 205 61.46 -81.73 46.75
C ALA A 205 62.79 -81.83 47.52
N ASN A 206 63.37 -80.70 47.94
CA ASN A 206 64.55 -80.66 48.80
C ASN A 206 64.30 -81.36 50.15
N GLN A 207 63.17 -81.05 50.80
CA GLN A 207 62.77 -81.69 52.05
C GLN A 207 62.58 -83.20 51.88
N GLN A 208 61.95 -83.64 50.79
CA GLN A 208 61.80 -85.06 50.49
C GLN A 208 63.18 -85.74 50.32
N LEU A 209 64.14 -85.07 49.68
CA LEU A 209 65.51 -85.57 49.55
C LEU A 209 66.19 -85.69 50.91
N VAL A 210 66.05 -84.67 51.78
CA VAL A 210 66.57 -84.70 53.16
C VAL A 210 65.97 -85.87 53.95
N ILE A 211 64.65 -86.06 53.90
CA ILE A 211 63.97 -87.20 54.56
C ILE A 211 64.53 -88.52 54.03
N THR A 212 64.69 -88.65 52.71
CA THR A 212 65.23 -89.88 52.10
C THR A 212 66.68 -90.16 52.56
N CYS A 213 67.51 -89.12 52.68
CA CYS A 213 68.85 -89.22 53.26
C CYS A 213 68.80 -89.68 54.72
N GLN A 214 67.93 -89.08 55.53
CA GLN A 214 67.73 -89.45 56.93
C GLN A 214 67.22 -90.89 57.08
N ASP A 215 66.28 -91.32 56.25
CA ASP A 215 65.77 -92.70 56.23
C ASP A 215 66.89 -93.70 55.88
N ASN A 216 67.75 -93.37 54.92
CA ASN A 216 68.91 -94.20 54.57
C ASN A 216 69.93 -94.27 55.73
N GLU A 217 70.21 -93.14 56.39
CA GLU A 217 71.07 -93.10 57.58
C GLU A 217 70.47 -93.93 58.74
N LEU A 218 69.16 -93.79 58.99
CA LEU A 218 68.45 -94.58 59.98
C LEU A 218 68.49 -96.08 59.65
N ALA A 219 68.33 -96.46 58.39
CA ALA A 219 68.45 -97.86 57.95
C ALA A 219 69.86 -98.40 58.20
N GLN A 220 70.91 -97.63 57.88
CA GLN A 220 72.30 -98.01 58.18
C GLN A 220 72.56 -98.13 59.69
N LEU A 221 72.04 -97.20 60.49
CA LEU A 221 72.14 -97.25 61.95
C LEU A 221 71.38 -98.43 62.54
N GLN A 222 70.19 -98.76 62.02
CA GLN A 222 69.43 -99.93 62.41
C GLN A 222 70.14 -101.23 62.03
N GLU A 223 70.77 -101.30 60.85
CA GLU A 223 71.60 -102.44 60.44
C GLU A 223 72.80 -102.60 61.36
N ALA A 224 73.52 -101.52 61.66
CA ALA A 224 74.62 -101.53 62.63
C ALA A 224 74.14 -101.94 64.03
N ALA A 225 72.98 -101.45 64.46
CA ALA A 225 72.36 -101.84 65.73
C ALA A 225 71.92 -103.32 65.73
N ALA A 226 71.44 -103.85 64.60
CA ALA A 226 71.11 -105.26 64.44
C ALA A 226 72.37 -106.12 64.51
N LEU A 227 73.47 -105.73 63.85
CA LEU A 227 74.76 -106.39 63.97
C LEU A 227 75.29 -106.36 65.42
N LEU A 228 75.20 -105.23 66.11
CA LEU A 228 75.55 -105.11 67.53
C LEU A 228 74.65 -105.96 68.42
N LYS A 229 73.35 -106.04 68.12
CA LYS A 229 72.40 -106.89 68.84
C LYS A 229 72.69 -108.37 68.61
N ASP A 230 73.05 -108.78 67.41
CA ASP A 230 73.50 -110.14 67.10
C ASP A 230 74.83 -110.45 67.80
N GLN A 231 75.74 -109.49 67.89
CA GLN A 231 76.95 -109.58 68.72
C GLN A 231 76.62 -109.73 70.22
N LEU A 232 75.64 -108.97 70.72
CA LEU A 232 75.14 -109.11 72.09
C LEU A 232 74.41 -110.44 72.31
N GLN A 233 73.64 -110.94 71.34
CA GLN A 233 72.97 -112.24 71.43
C GLN A 233 73.96 -113.40 71.31
N THR A 234 75.05 -113.25 70.55
CA THR A 234 76.16 -114.21 70.54
C THR A 234 76.96 -114.17 71.85
N LEU A 235 77.10 -113.00 72.49
CA LEU A 235 77.62 -112.91 73.85
C LEU A 235 76.65 -113.50 74.89
N ASN A 236 75.34 -113.30 74.71
CA ASN A 236 74.29 -113.82 75.57
C ASN A 236 74.04 -115.34 75.35
N SER A 237 74.42 -115.91 74.21
CA SER A 237 74.33 -117.34 73.92
C SER A 237 75.53 -118.16 74.41
N VAL A 238 76.64 -117.52 74.79
CA VAL A 238 77.78 -118.15 75.49
C VAL A 238 77.57 -118.23 77.01
N ALA A 239 76.44 -117.72 77.54
CA ALA A 239 76.06 -117.88 78.94
C ALA A 239 74.54 -118.12 79.08
N SER A 240 74.12 -119.38 79.22
CA SER A 240 72.80 -119.75 79.76
C SER A 240 72.94 -120.20 81.24
N PRO A 241 71.88 -120.28 82.10
CA PRO A 241 70.42 -120.14 81.88
C PRO A 241 69.63 -119.33 82.97
N SER A 242 68.29 -119.27 82.86
CA SER A 242 67.28 -119.41 83.97
C SER A 242 66.43 -118.20 84.47
N ARG A 243 65.10 -118.46 84.52
CA ARG A 243 64.04 -118.11 85.51
C ARG A 243 63.14 -116.83 85.40
N LYS A 244 61.86 -117.11 85.04
CA LYS A 244 60.52 -116.82 85.65
C LYS A 244 60.17 -115.51 86.41
N ALA A 245 58.90 -115.11 86.17
CA ALA A 245 57.90 -114.45 87.05
C ALA A 245 57.93 -112.90 87.18
N THR A 246 56.87 -112.08 87.39
CA THR A 246 55.38 -112.12 87.38
C THR A 246 54.88 -110.69 87.79
N VAL A 247 53.87 -110.12 87.11
CA VAL A 247 52.79 -109.17 87.58
C VAL A 247 53.02 -107.65 87.88
N SER A 248 51.96 -106.88 87.55
CA SER A 248 51.41 -105.63 88.16
C SER A 248 51.81 -104.28 87.52
N THR A 249 50.94 -103.60 86.74
CA THR A 249 49.76 -102.72 87.05
C THR A 249 50.07 -101.27 87.44
N GLY A 250 49.36 -100.33 86.78
CA GLY A 250 49.25 -98.88 87.06
C GLY A 250 49.43 -98.03 85.78
N ALA A 251 48.43 -97.59 85.01
CA ALA A 251 47.23 -96.77 85.26
C ALA A 251 47.48 -95.24 85.26
N GLU A 252 46.93 -94.56 84.25
CA GLU A 252 46.36 -93.18 84.16
C GLU A 252 46.44 -92.74 82.67
N LYS A 253 45.40 -92.49 81.87
CA LYS A 253 44.01 -92.01 81.99
C LYS A 253 43.87 -90.52 82.36
N VAL A 254 43.81 -89.67 81.33
CA VAL A 254 43.00 -88.43 81.21
C VAL A 254 42.61 -88.33 79.72
N SER A 255 41.38 -88.63 79.27
CA SER A 255 40.13 -87.84 79.36
C SER A 255 40.22 -86.52 78.55
N GLY A 256 39.33 -86.11 77.63
CA GLY A 256 37.98 -86.56 77.26
C GLY A 256 37.81 -86.62 75.72
N GLN A 257 36.75 -87.23 75.16
CA GLN A 257 35.35 -86.74 75.17
C GLN A 257 35.34 -85.24 74.84
N THR A 258 34.86 -84.80 73.67
CA THR A 258 33.46 -84.81 73.20
C THR A 258 33.42 -84.83 71.67
N SER A 259 32.84 -85.84 71.02
CA SER A 259 31.44 -85.85 70.57
C SER A 259 30.99 -84.67 69.70
N THR A 260 30.70 -85.01 68.44
CA THR A 260 29.55 -84.50 67.63
C THR A 260 29.70 -83.09 67.01
N PRO A 261 28.84 -82.72 66.05
CA PRO A 261 29.05 -82.95 64.62
C PRO A 261 28.91 -81.63 63.84
N HIS A 262 28.95 -81.71 62.50
CA HIS A 262 28.48 -80.71 61.54
C HIS A 262 27.95 -79.37 62.09
N GLN A 263 28.68 -78.28 61.83
CA GLN A 263 28.03 -77.00 61.57
C GLN A 263 28.61 -76.35 60.32
N SER A 264 27.66 -75.94 59.50
CA SER A 264 27.78 -75.28 58.22
C SER A 264 28.57 -73.98 58.30
N LEU A 265 29.42 -73.74 57.30
CA LEU A 265 29.71 -72.41 56.75
C LEU A 265 29.57 -72.46 55.21
N MET A 266 28.57 -73.22 54.76
CA MET A 266 27.78 -72.88 53.58
C MET A 266 26.64 -72.00 54.11
N GLY A 267 26.86 -70.67 54.13
CA GLY A 267 25.93 -69.73 54.77
C GLY A 267 26.26 -68.25 54.66
N GLU A 268 27.18 -67.83 53.78
CA GLU A 268 27.44 -66.40 53.48
C GLU A 268 27.47 -66.11 51.97
N LEU A 269 26.71 -66.88 51.20
CA LEU A 269 26.42 -66.62 49.79
C LEU A 269 24.92 -66.71 49.55
N SER A 270 24.12 -65.87 50.21
CA SER A 270 22.75 -65.50 49.80
C SER A 270 22.05 -64.58 50.82
N ALA A 271 22.50 -63.33 50.97
CA ALA A 271 21.69 -62.21 51.48
C ALA A 271 22.45 -60.86 51.41
N ALA A 272 22.74 -60.37 50.21
CA ALA A 272 23.05 -58.95 49.97
C ALA A 272 22.78 -58.59 48.51
N ASN A 273 21.63 -59.02 47.99
CA ASN A 273 21.00 -58.39 46.83
C ASN A 273 19.50 -58.36 47.08
N ALA A 274 19.05 -57.32 47.77
CA ALA A 274 17.70 -56.80 47.77
C ALA A 274 17.68 -55.56 48.67
N ASN A 275 18.18 -54.45 48.14
CA ASN A 275 17.70 -53.11 48.47
C ASN A 275 18.17 -52.20 47.34
N ASN A 276 17.29 -52.04 46.35
CA ASN A 276 17.33 -51.00 45.34
C ASN A 276 17.60 -49.66 46.01
N ALA A 277 18.75 -49.06 45.73
CA ALA A 277 19.10 -47.70 46.11
C ALA A 277 19.79 -46.95 44.94
N GLU A 278 19.45 -47.32 43.71
CA GLU A 278 19.80 -46.59 42.50
C GLU A 278 18.51 -46.01 41.91
N ASP A 279 17.98 -44.95 42.52
CA ASP A 279 17.01 -44.06 41.85
C ASP A 279 16.73 -42.73 42.59
N ASP A 280 17.62 -42.25 43.47
CA ASP A 280 17.35 -41.06 44.30
C ASP A 280 18.39 -39.92 44.19
N TRP A 281 19.32 -39.98 43.23
CA TRP A 281 20.24 -38.85 43.00
C TRP A 281 19.62 -37.70 42.20
N TRP A 282 18.72 -38.01 41.26
CA TRP A 282 18.12 -37.01 40.36
C TRP A 282 17.02 -36.16 41.01
N TYR A 283 16.36 -36.64 42.07
CA TYR A 283 15.28 -35.90 42.73
C TYR A 283 15.75 -34.85 43.75
N LYS A 284 17.05 -34.84 44.11
CA LYS A 284 17.59 -33.94 45.14
C LYS A 284 18.26 -32.67 44.60
N HIS A 285 18.42 -32.54 43.28
CA HIS A 285 19.11 -31.40 42.63
C HIS A 285 18.21 -30.56 41.72
N VAL A 286 16.89 -30.78 41.73
CA VAL A 286 15.91 -29.90 41.07
C VAL A 286 14.92 -29.39 42.12
N GLN A 287 15.42 -28.71 43.15
CA GLN A 287 14.63 -27.73 43.88
C GLN A 287 14.86 -26.39 43.19
N LEU A 288 13.94 -26.05 42.29
CA LEU A 288 13.78 -24.67 41.83
C LEU A 288 13.50 -23.81 43.07
N ASP A 289 14.31 -22.78 43.24
CA ASP A 289 14.20 -21.78 44.30
C ASP A 289 12.80 -21.14 44.27
N PRO A 290 11.96 -21.31 45.32
CA PRO A 290 10.64 -20.69 45.39
C PRO A 290 10.66 -19.16 45.52
N SER A 291 11.83 -18.51 45.57
CA SER A 291 11.96 -17.05 45.56
C SER A 291 12.08 -16.42 44.17
N MET A 292 12.10 -17.21 43.10
CA MET A 292 12.19 -16.74 41.70
C MET A 292 10.81 -16.62 41.02
N MET A 293 9.78 -16.20 41.77
CA MET A 293 8.44 -15.91 41.24
C MET A 293 7.89 -14.54 41.67
N GLU A 294 8.76 -13.58 42.01
CA GLU A 294 8.37 -12.18 42.28
C GLU A 294 9.46 -11.22 41.79
N PHE A 295 9.60 -11.03 40.48
CA PHE A 295 10.34 -9.90 39.90
C PHE A 295 9.79 -9.58 38.51
N TYR A 296 8.54 -9.14 38.47
CA TYR A 296 7.98 -8.31 37.40
C TYR A 296 7.02 -7.33 38.04
N GLU A 297 7.54 -6.46 38.91
CA GLU A 297 6.93 -5.16 39.09
C GLU A 297 7.30 -4.32 37.87
N ASP A 298 6.24 -3.93 37.19
CA ASP A 298 6.10 -2.96 36.14
C ASP A 298 6.90 -1.67 36.42
N ASP A 299 8.18 -1.65 36.03
CA ASP A 299 8.90 -0.40 35.77
C ASP A 299 8.32 0.21 34.49
N GLY A 300 7.14 0.80 34.63
CA GLY A 300 6.55 1.67 33.64
C GLY A 300 7.56 2.74 33.26
N ILE A 301 8.16 2.61 32.08
CA ILE A 301 8.92 3.67 31.44
C ILE A 301 7.90 4.75 31.09
N GLU A 302 7.68 5.68 32.02
CA GLU A 302 6.96 6.92 31.80
C GLU A 302 7.83 7.77 30.86
N ILE A 303 7.56 7.64 29.56
CA ILE A 303 8.18 8.50 28.56
C ILE A 303 7.56 9.88 28.76
N ASP A 304 8.33 10.78 29.36
CA ASP A 304 7.97 12.17 29.58
C ASP A 304 7.52 12.82 28.25
N ASP A 305 6.24 13.17 28.14
CA ASP A 305 5.57 13.67 26.93
C ASP A 305 6.30 14.89 26.30
N ALA A 306 7.10 15.59 27.10
CA ALA A 306 7.93 16.70 26.70
C ALA A 306 9.05 16.32 25.72
N SER A 307 9.58 15.10 25.79
CA SER A 307 10.65 14.63 24.87
C SER A 307 10.12 14.24 23.49
N LEU A 308 8.86 13.80 23.40
CA LEU A 308 8.22 13.44 22.13
C LEU A 308 7.83 14.67 21.30
N LEU A 309 7.44 15.78 21.94
CA LEU A 309 7.14 17.06 21.28
C LEU A 309 8.41 17.81 20.82
N ALA A 310 9.53 17.66 21.52
CA ALA A 310 10.81 18.25 21.11
C ALA A 310 11.36 17.61 19.83
N ALA A 311 11.21 16.28 19.67
CA ALA A 311 11.63 15.57 18.47
C ALA A 311 10.73 15.86 17.25
N MET A 312 9.45 16.17 17.47
CA MET A 312 8.51 16.53 16.39
C MET A 312 8.63 17.98 15.92
N THR A 313 9.34 18.84 16.68
CA THR A 313 9.46 20.28 16.36
C THR A 313 10.88 20.69 15.94
N SER A 314 11.89 19.83 16.08
CA SER A 314 13.25 20.10 15.63
C SER A 314 13.49 19.71 14.17
N ASN A 315 12.75 20.33 13.25
CA ASN A 315 13.18 20.55 11.86
C ASN A 315 12.76 21.95 11.37
N GLY A 316 12.68 22.91 12.30
CA GLY A 316 12.60 24.33 12.02
C GLY A 316 13.95 24.98 12.23
N THR A 317 14.67 25.21 11.14
CA THR A 317 15.89 26.03 11.09
C THR A 317 15.66 27.36 11.81
N VAL A 318 16.41 27.55 12.90
CA VAL A 318 16.57 28.82 13.59
C VAL A 318 17.21 29.82 12.62
N LEU A 319 16.45 30.83 12.22
CA LEU A 319 16.96 32.07 11.63
C LEU A 319 17.71 32.86 12.72
N PRO A 320 18.97 33.29 12.48
CA PRO A 320 19.48 34.48 13.11
C PRO A 320 19.21 35.69 12.20
N ASN A 321 18.64 36.74 12.80
CA ASN A 321 18.65 38.10 12.26
C ASN A 321 20.08 38.48 11.81
N SER A 322 20.22 39.06 10.61
CA SER A 322 20.73 40.43 10.44
C SER A 322 20.73 40.81 8.95
N GLU A 323 20.40 42.07 8.72
CA GLU A 323 20.43 42.79 7.46
C GLU A 323 21.87 42.94 6.89
N GLU A 324 21.90 43.43 5.65
CA GLU A 324 22.99 44.10 4.93
C GLU A 324 23.83 43.32 3.89
N SER A 325 23.51 43.62 2.63
CA SER A 325 24.41 44.10 1.56
C SER A 325 25.44 43.15 0.93
N GLY A 326 25.44 43.14 -0.41
CA GLY A 326 26.69 43.05 -1.17
C GLY A 326 26.88 41.84 -2.09
N ALA A 327 26.39 42.00 -3.32
CA ALA A 327 27.08 41.69 -4.58
C ALA A 327 28.09 40.50 -4.69
N ALA A 328 27.69 39.58 -5.56
CA ALA A 328 28.47 39.05 -6.69
C ALA A 328 29.57 37.97 -6.50
N LYS A 329 29.50 37.04 -7.46
CA LYS A 329 30.58 36.27 -8.13
C LYS A 329 31.05 34.95 -7.50
N MET A 330 30.67 33.88 -8.20
CA MET A 330 31.56 33.01 -9.00
C MET A 330 32.79 32.43 -8.27
N VAL A 331 32.79 31.12 -8.06
CA VAL A 331 33.61 30.12 -8.78
C VAL A 331 33.40 28.76 -8.11
N THR A 332 33.09 27.78 -8.95
CA THR A 332 32.98 26.35 -8.67
C THR A 332 34.35 25.66 -8.86
N SER A 333 34.81 24.95 -7.83
CA SER A 333 35.76 23.82 -7.84
C SER A 333 36.03 23.48 -6.38
N SER A 334 36.19 22.26 -5.90
CA SER A 334 36.11 20.90 -6.40
C SER A 334 36.15 20.03 -5.14
N ASP A 335 35.80 18.76 -5.27
CA ASP A 335 36.19 17.67 -4.37
C ASP A 335 35.62 17.70 -2.94
N LEU A 336 34.55 16.94 -2.73
CA LEU A 336 34.58 15.87 -1.73
C LEU A 336 33.74 14.70 -2.23
N LYS A 337 34.45 13.64 -2.62
CA LYS A 337 33.94 12.31 -2.87
C LYS A 337 34.01 11.54 -1.54
N CYS A 338 32.87 11.13 -1.01
CA CYS A 338 32.77 10.05 -0.04
C CYS A 338 31.60 9.15 -0.44
N ASP A 339 31.95 7.96 -0.89
CA ASP A 339 31.10 6.78 -0.98
C ASP A 339 30.59 6.40 0.42
N ASP A 340 29.29 6.10 0.58
CA ASP A 340 28.80 4.74 0.87
C ASP A 340 27.25 4.68 0.89
N PRO A 341 26.62 3.59 0.42
CA PRO A 341 25.17 3.45 0.31
C PRO A 341 24.59 2.77 1.56
N SER A 342 23.66 3.44 2.23
CA SER A 342 22.84 2.82 3.27
C SER A 342 21.37 2.96 2.92
N ALA A 343 20.77 1.82 2.61
CA ALA A 343 19.36 1.63 2.40
C ALA A 343 18.56 2.12 3.62
N GLY A 344 17.60 3.02 3.39
CA GLY A 344 16.65 3.42 4.43
C GLY A 344 15.76 4.64 4.16
N GLY A 345 15.98 5.42 3.09
CA GLY A 345 15.25 6.67 2.84
C GLY A 345 14.17 6.66 1.74
N SER A 346 13.93 5.52 1.08
CA SER A 346 13.26 5.49 -0.23
C SER A 346 11.85 6.07 -0.22
N THR A 347 11.04 5.85 0.81
CA THR A 347 9.61 6.21 0.76
C THR A 347 9.35 7.69 1.03
N GLU A 348 10.18 8.33 1.86
CA GLU A 348 9.99 9.74 2.24
C GLU A 348 10.60 10.68 1.20
N GLU A 349 11.72 10.29 0.59
CA GLU A 349 12.34 11.02 -0.51
C GLU A 349 11.53 10.90 -1.81
N GLU A 350 10.92 9.74 -2.06
CA GLU A 350 9.97 9.53 -3.16
C GLU A 350 8.68 10.34 -2.94
N PHE A 351 8.10 10.33 -1.73
CA PHE A 351 6.95 11.19 -1.40
C PHE A 351 7.25 12.69 -1.52
N LEU A 352 8.43 13.15 -1.06
CA LEU A 352 8.85 14.54 -1.22
C LEU A 352 9.18 14.90 -2.68
N GLY A 353 9.58 13.91 -3.47
CA GLY A 353 9.75 14.01 -4.92
C GLY A 353 8.41 14.20 -5.62
N ASP A 354 7.44 13.34 -5.30
CA ASP A 354 6.08 13.36 -5.82
C ASP A 354 5.36 14.64 -5.40
N PHE A 355 5.46 15.05 -4.13
CA PHE A 355 4.88 16.29 -3.64
C PHE A 355 5.49 17.52 -4.32
N ARG A 356 6.81 17.55 -4.56
CA ARG A 356 7.43 18.63 -5.32
C ARG A 356 6.99 18.65 -6.78
N ALA A 357 6.82 17.47 -7.39
CA ALA A 357 6.33 17.35 -8.76
C ALA A 357 4.86 17.83 -8.86
N GLU A 358 4.01 17.45 -7.92
CA GLU A 358 2.61 17.85 -7.85
C GLU A 358 2.46 19.36 -7.61
N VAL A 359 3.25 19.93 -6.70
CA VAL A 359 3.29 21.39 -6.49
C VAL A 359 3.79 22.13 -7.74
N ALA A 360 4.79 21.59 -8.44
CA ALA A 360 5.28 22.17 -9.69
C ALA A 360 4.21 22.10 -10.80
N GLU A 361 3.46 21.00 -10.87
CA GLU A 361 2.36 20.82 -11.82
C GLU A 361 1.21 21.79 -11.53
N ILE A 362 0.79 21.92 -10.27
CA ILE A 362 -0.23 22.90 -9.86
C ILE A 362 0.22 24.32 -10.20
N TYR A 363 1.49 24.65 -9.96
CA TYR A 363 2.04 25.96 -10.31
C TYR A 363 2.00 26.21 -11.82
N GLN A 364 2.33 25.18 -12.62
CA GLN A 364 2.31 25.28 -14.08
C GLN A 364 0.89 25.37 -14.63
N GLN A 365 -0.06 24.62 -14.06
CA GLN A 365 -1.48 24.70 -14.37
C GLN A 365 -2.05 26.09 -14.03
N LEU A 366 -1.69 26.66 -12.87
CA LEU A 366 -2.11 28.01 -12.49
C LEU A 366 -1.52 29.06 -13.43
N ARG A 367 -0.25 28.92 -13.82
CA ARG A 367 0.37 29.78 -14.83
C ARG A 367 -0.35 29.69 -16.17
N GLN A 368 -0.65 28.47 -16.63
CA GLN A 368 -1.36 28.23 -17.88
C GLN A 368 -2.77 28.82 -17.82
N MET A 369 -3.48 28.65 -16.71
CA MET A 369 -4.79 29.25 -16.48
C MET A 369 -4.73 30.78 -16.49
N CYS A 370 -3.73 31.40 -15.88
CA CYS A 370 -3.55 32.85 -15.97
C CYS A 370 -3.28 33.33 -17.40
N VAL A 371 -2.50 32.57 -18.18
CA VAL A 371 -2.26 32.86 -19.61
C VAL A 371 -3.55 32.67 -20.42
N ASP A 372 -4.32 31.62 -20.15
CA ASP A 372 -5.57 31.32 -20.83
C ASP A 372 -6.66 32.34 -20.48
N VAL A 373 -6.75 32.79 -19.23
CA VAL A 373 -7.65 33.87 -18.81
C VAL A 373 -7.24 35.20 -19.44
N SER A 374 -5.94 35.47 -19.55
CA SER A 374 -5.43 36.67 -20.23
C SER A 374 -5.71 36.61 -21.74
N ALA A 375 -5.52 35.44 -22.36
CA ALA A 375 -5.81 35.20 -23.77
C ALA A 375 -7.31 35.22 -24.06
N GLN A 376 -8.15 34.65 -23.19
CA GLN A 376 -9.62 34.70 -23.25
C GLN A 376 -10.15 36.11 -23.01
N SER A 377 -9.53 36.89 -22.12
CA SER A 377 -9.82 38.32 -21.97
C SER A 377 -9.44 39.11 -23.22
N SER A 378 -8.41 38.68 -23.95
CA SER A 378 -7.95 39.31 -25.20
C SER A 378 -8.82 38.90 -26.40
N THR A 379 -9.29 37.65 -26.45
CA THR A 379 -10.15 37.15 -27.54
C THR A 379 -11.62 37.52 -27.32
N ASN A 380 -12.11 37.60 -26.08
CA ASN A 380 -13.44 38.15 -25.79
C ASN A 380 -13.51 39.68 -25.97
N ALA A 381 -12.36 40.38 -25.94
CA ALA A 381 -12.29 41.80 -26.33
C ALA A 381 -12.45 42.02 -27.85
N SER A 382 -12.46 40.96 -28.67
CA SER A 382 -12.65 41.07 -30.13
C SER A 382 -14.10 40.87 -30.60
N SER A 383 -15.05 40.62 -29.69
CA SER A 383 -16.48 40.45 -30.01
C SER A 383 -17.43 41.39 -29.27
N THR A 384 -16.93 42.28 -28.41
CA THR A 384 -17.71 43.39 -27.85
C THR A 384 -16.93 44.70 -28.00
N THR A 385 -17.65 45.71 -28.47
CA THR A 385 -17.18 47.05 -28.85
C THR A 385 -16.14 47.66 -27.91
N ASP A 386 -15.12 48.29 -28.51
CA ASP A 386 -14.15 49.24 -27.94
C ASP A 386 -14.59 49.88 -26.61
N HIS A 387 -14.30 49.25 -25.48
CA HIS A 387 -14.41 49.91 -24.18
C HIS A 387 -13.11 49.78 -23.41
N ARG A 388 -12.42 50.92 -23.32
CA ARG A 388 -11.25 51.15 -22.48
C ARG A 388 -11.62 50.79 -21.03
N PRO A 389 -10.68 50.24 -20.23
CA PRO A 389 -10.91 49.95 -18.82
C PRO A 389 -11.32 51.23 -18.08
N GLY A 390 -12.62 51.38 -17.84
CA GLY A 390 -13.24 52.58 -17.27
C GLY A 390 -14.69 52.86 -17.72
N ASP A 391 -15.14 52.34 -18.88
CA ASP A 391 -16.44 52.70 -19.49
C ASP A 391 -17.60 51.72 -19.22
N TRP A 392 -17.43 50.77 -18.30
CA TRP A 392 -18.55 49.88 -17.94
C TRP A 392 -19.66 50.67 -17.26
N THR A 393 -20.80 50.78 -17.94
CA THR A 393 -21.97 51.39 -17.32
C THR A 393 -22.45 50.50 -16.15
N PRO A 394 -23.01 51.07 -15.07
CA PRO A 394 -23.49 50.30 -13.93
C PRO A 394 -24.42 49.14 -14.32
N ASP A 395 -25.21 49.30 -15.38
CA ASP A 395 -26.09 48.26 -15.90
C ASP A 395 -25.35 47.08 -16.56
N GLN A 396 -24.17 47.32 -17.16
CA GLN A 396 -23.34 46.26 -17.74
C GLN A 396 -22.59 45.48 -16.65
N LEU A 397 -22.08 46.19 -15.63
CA LEU A 397 -21.51 45.55 -14.43
C LEU A 397 -22.54 44.69 -13.71
N ALA A 398 -23.78 45.18 -13.57
CA ALA A 398 -24.87 44.42 -12.99
C ALA A 398 -25.19 43.14 -13.79
N ARG A 399 -25.12 43.17 -15.13
CA ARG A 399 -25.31 41.96 -15.96
C ARG A 399 -24.19 40.93 -15.76
N ILE A 400 -22.94 41.38 -15.76
CA ILE A 400 -21.79 40.49 -15.55
C ILE A 400 -21.86 39.88 -14.14
N GLU A 401 -22.16 40.68 -13.12
CA GLU A 401 -22.36 40.19 -11.76
C GLU A 401 -23.51 39.18 -11.68
N TRP A 402 -24.62 39.45 -12.37
CA TRP A 402 -25.76 38.55 -12.44
C TRP A 402 -25.41 37.21 -13.10
N ASP A 403 -24.65 37.25 -14.20
CA ASP A 403 -24.19 36.04 -14.90
C ASP A 403 -23.21 35.22 -14.04
N CYS A 404 -22.31 35.87 -13.29
CA CYS A 404 -21.46 35.22 -12.31
C CYS A 404 -22.28 34.56 -11.19
N ARG A 405 -23.28 35.26 -10.64
CA ARG A 405 -24.18 34.71 -9.61
C ARG A 405 -25.00 33.53 -10.14
N LEU A 406 -25.51 33.61 -11.38
CA LEU A 406 -26.22 32.50 -12.02
C LEU A 406 -25.32 31.28 -12.25
N THR A 407 -24.08 31.52 -12.66
CA THR A 407 -23.10 30.44 -12.88
C THR A 407 -22.73 29.76 -11.55
N SER A 408 -22.50 30.55 -10.49
CA SER A 408 -22.26 30.03 -9.14
C SER A 408 -23.47 29.23 -8.62
N LEU A 409 -24.68 29.74 -8.78
CA LEU A 409 -25.92 29.03 -8.40
C LEU A 409 -26.06 27.71 -9.16
N ARG A 410 -25.77 27.70 -10.46
CA ARG A 410 -25.83 26.50 -11.31
C ARG A 410 -24.85 25.43 -10.84
N ASN A 411 -23.64 25.83 -10.42
CA ASN A 411 -22.66 24.90 -9.86
C ASN A 411 -23.15 24.30 -8.54
N VAL A 412 -23.63 25.13 -7.61
CA VAL A 412 -24.20 24.67 -6.33
C VAL A 412 -25.37 23.70 -6.53
N LEU A 413 -26.26 23.98 -7.49
CA LEU A 413 -27.37 23.08 -7.83
C LEU A 413 -26.89 21.76 -8.44
N THR A 414 -25.77 21.79 -9.16
CA THR A 414 -25.16 20.58 -9.73
C THR A 414 -24.53 19.72 -8.63
N ASP A 415 -23.85 20.34 -7.67
CA ASP A 415 -23.26 19.67 -6.51
C ASP A 415 -24.35 19.07 -5.60
N LEU A 416 -25.42 19.82 -5.31
CA LEU A 416 -26.58 19.30 -4.56
C LEU A 416 -27.24 18.13 -5.27
N ARG A 417 -27.31 18.16 -6.61
CA ARG A 417 -27.83 17.04 -7.40
C ARG A 417 -26.92 15.81 -7.28
N GLY A 418 -25.60 16.00 -7.26
CA GLY A 418 -24.63 14.93 -7.02
C GLY A 418 -24.80 14.30 -5.64
N LEU A 419 -24.86 15.12 -4.60
CA LEU A 419 -25.08 14.65 -3.22
C LEU A 419 -26.41 13.91 -3.05
N LEU A 420 -27.47 14.36 -3.71
CA LEU A 420 -28.76 13.66 -3.72
C LEU A 420 -28.69 12.32 -4.44
N GLN A 421 -27.91 12.20 -5.51
CA GLN A 421 -27.67 10.93 -6.20
C GLN A 421 -26.87 9.97 -5.32
N ASP A 422 -25.86 10.47 -4.61
CA ASP A 422 -25.05 9.68 -3.67
C ASP A 422 -25.90 9.18 -2.48
N LEU A 423 -26.80 10.02 -1.95
CA LEU A 423 -27.74 9.64 -0.90
C LEU A 423 -28.76 8.58 -1.35
N VAL A 424 -29.21 8.64 -2.61
CA VAL A 424 -30.12 7.65 -3.21
C VAL A 424 -29.38 6.35 -3.56
N ALA A 425 -28.07 6.42 -3.80
CA ALA A 425 -27.22 5.27 -4.09
C ALA A 425 -26.78 4.48 -2.84
N ILE A 426 -27.08 4.95 -1.62
CA ILE A 426 -26.85 4.19 -0.39
C ILE A 426 -27.77 2.96 -0.38
N PRO A 427 -27.24 1.71 -0.44
CA PRO A 427 -28.07 0.52 -0.35
C PRO A 427 -28.64 0.43 1.07
N THR A 428 -29.96 0.38 1.18
CA THR A 428 -30.66 0.03 2.43
C THR A 428 -30.40 -1.43 2.77
N LYS A 429 -29.26 -1.73 3.40
CA LYS A 429 -28.99 -3.01 4.06
C LYS A 429 -28.92 -2.79 5.56
N VAL A 430 -30.08 -2.82 6.20
CA VAL A 430 -30.21 -3.11 7.63
C VAL A 430 -30.81 -4.51 7.74
N SER A 431 -29.97 -5.49 8.08
CA SER A 431 -30.38 -6.73 8.75
C SER A 431 -29.28 -7.15 9.73
N PRO A 432 -29.62 -7.82 10.84
CA PRO A 432 -28.86 -7.78 12.08
C PRO A 432 -27.66 -8.72 12.09
N SER A 433 -26.62 -8.30 12.81
CA SER A 433 -25.39 -9.04 13.10
C SER A 433 -25.63 -10.39 13.79
N PRO A 434 -24.87 -11.46 13.44
CA PRO A 434 -24.50 -12.48 14.39
C PRO A 434 -23.26 -12.03 15.18
N SER A 435 -23.25 -12.41 16.46
CA SER A 435 -22.29 -12.12 17.54
C SER A 435 -20.79 -12.18 17.19
N PRO A 436 -19.94 -11.39 17.88
CA PRO A 436 -18.49 -11.44 17.70
C PRO A 436 -17.87 -12.65 18.43
N SER A 437 -17.06 -13.43 17.69
CA SER A 437 -16.14 -14.43 18.24
C SER A 437 -14.95 -13.76 18.95
N PRO A 438 -14.35 -14.41 19.97
CA PRO A 438 -13.30 -13.80 20.79
C PRO A 438 -11.97 -13.63 20.03
N PRO A 439 -11.10 -12.71 20.47
CA PRO A 439 -9.85 -12.39 19.79
C PRO A 439 -8.77 -13.46 20.03
N PRO A 440 -7.84 -13.67 19.07
CA PRO A 440 -6.68 -14.53 19.27
C PRO A 440 -5.64 -13.86 20.19
N PRO A 441 -4.85 -14.65 20.93
CA PRO A 441 -3.82 -14.14 21.84
C PRO A 441 -2.63 -13.52 21.08
N PRO A 442 -1.88 -12.61 21.72
CA PRO A 442 -0.86 -11.82 21.05
C PRO A 442 0.39 -12.68 20.78
N GLN A 443 0.87 -12.69 19.54
CA GLN A 443 2.21 -13.18 19.25
C GLN A 443 3.18 -12.01 19.10
N ILE A 444 4.06 -11.99 20.09
CA ILE A 444 5.30 -11.23 20.22
C ILE A 444 6.08 -11.29 18.91
N ARG A 445 6.32 -10.11 18.31
CA ARG A 445 7.40 -9.95 17.33
C ARG A 445 8.73 -9.97 18.09
N VAL A 446 9.51 -11.02 17.92
CA VAL A 446 10.96 -10.92 18.10
C VAL A 446 11.58 -10.63 16.74
N PHE A 447 12.30 -9.52 16.77
CA PHE A 447 13.07 -8.86 15.73
C PHE A 447 14.43 -9.58 15.53
N ILE A 448 15.11 -9.27 14.42
CA ILE A 448 16.57 -9.43 14.17
C ILE A 448 16.98 -10.86 13.72
N SER A 449 17.79 -11.11 12.69
CA SER A 449 18.68 -10.26 11.90
C SER A 449 18.85 -10.81 10.47
N SER A 450 18.95 -9.88 9.53
CA SER A 450 19.89 -9.85 8.40
C SER A 450 20.93 -10.98 8.30
N PHE A 451 21.00 -11.65 7.14
CA PHE A 451 22.26 -11.86 6.42
C PHE A 451 21.96 -12.11 4.93
N GLN A 452 22.15 -11.08 4.14
CA GLN A 452 22.12 -11.12 2.68
C GLN A 452 23.53 -11.53 2.21
N THR A 453 23.63 -12.64 1.50
CA THR A 453 24.76 -12.93 0.62
C THR A 453 24.21 -13.29 -0.75
N LYS A 454 24.68 -12.51 -1.72
CA LYS A 454 24.58 -12.58 -3.19
C LYS A 454 23.39 -11.86 -3.83
#